data_AF-A0A2V9JTJ5-F1
#
_entry.id   AF-A0A2V9JTJ5-F1
#
_cell.length_a   1.000
_cell.length_b   1.000
_cell.length_c   1.000
_cell.angle_alpha   90.00
_cell.angle_beta   90.00
_cell.angle_gamma   90.00
#
_symmetry.space_group_name_H-M   'P 1'
#
loop_
_entity.id
_entity.type
_entity.pdbx_description
1 polymer ?
#
loop_
_entity_poly.entity_id
_entity_poly.type
_entity_poly.pdbx_seq_one_letter_code
_entity_poly.pdbx_strand_id
1 'polypeptide(L)' 'MRTTFNLDDDLLGEAQRLTGMTERTALIHEGLRALIQRESARRLARLGASEPSLRVPRRRRARRAKGK' A
#
# COMPACT_ATOMS: atom_id res chain seq x y z
N MET A 1 12.83 10.86 -10.70
CA MET A 1 14.18 10.59 -11.25
C MET A 1 13.98 9.96 -12.62
N ARG A 2 14.80 10.30 -13.63
CA ARG A 2 14.77 9.62 -14.93
C ARG A 2 15.80 8.50 -14.91
N THR A 3 15.36 7.29 -15.22
CA THR A 3 16.17 6.08 -15.21
C THR A 3 15.88 5.26 -16.46
N THR A 4 16.94 4.66 -17.02
CA THR A 4 16.86 3.75 -18.16
C THR A 4 17.21 2.37 -17.67
N PHE A 5 16.32 1.40 -17.87
CA PHE A 5 16.54 0.00 -17.53
C PHE A 5 15.80 -0.88 -18.54
N ASN A 6 16.33 -2.09 -18.75
CA ASN A 6 15.68 -3.08 -19.59
C ASN A 6 14.54 -3.72 -18.80
N LEU A 7 13.38 -3.82 -19.43
CA LEU A 7 12.19 -4.42 -18.86
C LEU A 7 11.62 -5.40 -19.88
N ASP A 8 11.14 -6.54 -19.41
CA ASP A 8 10.44 -7.53 -20.24
C ASP A 8 9.13 -6.92 -20.77
N ASP A 9 9.01 -6.83 -22.10
CA ASP A 9 7.86 -6.22 -22.77
C ASP A 9 6.62 -7.11 -22.72
N ASP A 10 6.78 -8.44 -22.63
CA ASP A 10 5.64 -9.37 -22.46
C ASP A 10 5.03 -9.20 -21.08
N LEU A 11 5.88 -9.10 -20.04
CA LEU A 11 5.45 -8.84 -18.67
C LEU A 11 4.75 -7.47 -18.56
N LEU A 12 5.29 -6.45 -19.23
CA LEU A 12 4.67 -5.13 -19.26
C LEU A 12 3.31 -5.18 -19.97
N GLY A 13 3.24 -5.81 -21.13
CA GLY A 13 1.99 -5.96 -21.89
C GLY A 13 0.91 -6.68 -21.09
N GLU A 14 1.29 -7.74 -20.37
CA GLU A 14 0.36 -8.45 -19.49
C GLU A 14 -0.13 -7.57 -18.34
N ALA A 15 0.78 -6.83 -17.70
CA ALA A 15 0.41 -5.91 -16.62
C ALA A 15 -0.51 -4.78 -17.13
N GLN A 16 -0.26 -4.23 -18.33
CA GLN A 16 -1.14 -3.25 -18.95
C GLN A 16 -2.52 -3.84 -19.27
N ARG A 17 -2.58 -5.06 -19.80
CA ARG A 17 -3.82 -5.78 -20.12
C ARG A 17 -4.67 -6.03 -18.86
N LEU A 18 -4.04 -6.44 -17.76
CA LEU A 18 -4.73 -6.75 -16.51
C LEU A 18 -5.14 -5.51 -15.71
N THR A 19 -4.32 -4.46 -15.72
CA THR A 19 -4.55 -3.25 -14.91
C THR A 19 -5.29 -2.15 -15.68
N GLY A 20 -5.29 -2.20 -17.02
CA GLY A 20 -5.79 -1.13 -17.88
C GLY A 20 -4.89 0.11 -17.93
N MET A 21 -3.72 0.09 -17.26
CA MET A 21 -2.82 1.24 -17.21
C MET A 21 -2.01 1.35 -18.51
N THR A 22 -2.11 2.48 -19.19
CA THR A 22 -1.39 2.71 -20.46
C THR A 22 -0.04 3.41 -20.26
N GLU A 23 0.10 4.19 -19.19
CA GLU A 23 1.34 4.90 -18.90
C GLU A 23 2.37 3.97 -18.22
N ARG A 24 3.46 3.65 -18.93
CA ARG A 24 4.52 2.74 -18.47
C ARG A 24 5.10 3.14 -17.10
N THR A 25 5.41 4.43 -16.92
CA THR A 25 5.97 4.94 -15.66
C THR A 25 5.00 4.77 -14.48
N ALA A 26 3.72 5.09 -14.69
CA ALA A 26 2.69 4.92 -13.67
C ALA A 26 2.53 3.43 -13.29
N LEU A 27 2.50 2.55 -14.28
CA LEU A 27 2.40 1.10 -14.06
C LEU A 27 3.59 0.54 -13.26
N ILE A 28 4.82 0.99 -13.56
CA ILE A 28 6.01 0.59 -12.82
C ILE A 28 5.93 1.08 -11.36
N HIS A 29 5.55 2.34 -11.14
CA HIS A 29 5.41 2.89 -9.79
C HIS A 29 4.33 2.16 -8.99
N GLU A 30 3.19 1.85 -9.61
CA GLU A 30 2.13 1.07 -8.95
C GLU A 30 2.58 -0.36 -8.66
N GLY A 31 3.33 -1.00 -9.55
CA GLY A 31 3.94 -2.31 -9.29
C GLY A 31 4.84 -2.29 -8.05
N LEU A 32 5.69 -1.27 -7.90
CA LEU A 32 6.52 -1.09 -6.71
C LEU A 32 5.70 -0.83 -5.45
N ARG A 33 4.68 0.02 -5.53
CA ARG A 33 3.76 0.29 -4.41
C ARG A 33 3.03 -0.98 -3.98
N ALA A 34 2.55 -1.78 -4.92
CA ALA A 34 1.86 -3.05 -4.65
C ALA A 34 2.77 -4.05 -3.93
N LEU A 35 4.05 -4.16 -4.34
CA LEU A 35 5.03 -5.00 -3.64
C LEU A 35 5.27 -4.52 -2.20
N ILE A 36 5.44 -3.22 -2.00
CA ILE A 36 5.62 -2.63 -0.67
C ILE A 36 4.39 -2.90 0.21
N GLN A 37 3.18 -2.71 -0.33
CA GLN A 37 1.93 -2.97 0.39
C GLN A 37 1.81 -4.44 0.78
N ARG A 38 2.15 -5.38 -0.12
CA ARG A 38 2.11 -6.81 0.14
C ARG A 38 3.03 -7.21 1.30
N GLU A 39 4.27 -6.72 1.31
CA GLU A 39 5.21 -7.05 2.38
C GLU A 39 4.88 -6.31 3.69
N SER A 40 4.36 -5.08 3.60
CA SER A 40 3.83 -4.33 4.76
C SER A 40 2.69 -5.09 5.41
N ALA A 41 1.73 -5.59 4.63
CA ALA A 41 0.62 -6.39 5.13
C ALA A 41 1.11 -7.68 5.82
N ARG A 42 2.08 -8.38 5.23
CA ARG A 42 2.71 -9.56 5.85
C ARG A 42 3.39 -9.23 7.18
N ARG A 43 4.08 -8.10 7.28
CA ARG A 43 4.71 -7.64 8.54
C ARG A 43 3.67 -7.27 9.59
N LEU A 44 2.64 -6.52 9.21
CA LEU A 44 1.54 -6.12 10.11
C LEU A 44 0.78 -7.35 10.63
N ALA A 45 0.52 -8.35 9.78
CA ALA A 45 -0.12 -9.59 10.20
C ALA A 45 0.67 -10.32 11.30
N ARG A 46 2.02 -10.27 11.26
CA ARG A 46 2.86 -10.83 12.33
C ARG A 46 2.78 -10.02 13.63
N LEU A 47 2.58 -8.71 13.54
CA LEU A 47 2.36 -7.85 14.71
C LEU A 47 0.96 -8.04 15.33
N GLY A 48 -0.02 -8.47 14.54
CA GLY A 48 -1.41 -8.71 14.99
C GLY A 48 -1.61 -9.75 16.09
N ALA A 49 -0.54 -10.38 16.59
CA ALA A 49 -0.55 -11.29 17.73
C ALA A 49 0.66 -11.07 18.67
N SER A 50 1.46 -10.01 18.47
CA SER A 50 2.69 -9.81 19.26
C SER A 50 2.44 -9.28 20.67
N GLU A 51 1.28 -8.67 20.92
CA GLU A 51 0.91 -8.10 22.22
C GLU A 51 -0.48 -8.60 22.69
N PRO A 52 -0.64 -9.89 23.02
CA PRO A 52 -1.92 -10.48 23.40
C PRO A 52 -2.52 -9.91 24.69
N SER A 53 -1.69 -9.27 25.53
CA SER A 53 -2.08 -8.64 26.80
C SER A 53 -2.29 -7.13 26.69
N LEU A 54 -2.17 -6.54 25.50
CA LEU A 54 -2.33 -5.10 25.31
C LEU A 54 -3.73 -4.63 25.71
N ARG A 55 -3.82 -3.71 26.68
CA ARG A 55 -5.07 -3.01 27.00
C ARG A 55 -5.24 -1.81 26.07
N VAL A 56 -6.23 -1.89 25.18
CA VAL A 56 -6.52 -0.82 24.19
C VAL A 56 -6.84 0.50 24.90
N PRO A 57 -6.07 1.59 24.66
CA PRO A 57 -6.33 2.89 25.26
C PRO A 57 -7.62 3.52 24.71
N ARG A 58 -8.29 4.35 25.53
CA ARG A 58 -9.51 5.05 25.13
C ARG A 58 -9.24 6.00 23.95
N ARG A 59 -10.01 5.87 22.86
CA ARG A 59 -9.94 6.80 21.71
C ARG A 59 -10.30 8.22 22.16
N ARG A 60 -9.42 9.20 21.89
CA ARG A 60 -9.72 10.63 22.13
C ARG A 60 -10.90 11.05 21.25
N ARG A 61 -12.02 11.43 21.87
CA ARG A 61 -13.16 12.04 21.18
C ARG A 61 -13.04 13.56 21.26
N ALA A 62 -13.28 14.27 20.16
CA ALA A 62 -13.43 15.71 20.19
C ALA A 62 -14.59 16.05 21.14
N ARG A 63 -14.38 17.01 22.06
CA ARG A 63 -15.45 17.47 22.94
C ARG A 63 -16.52 18.12 22.06
N ARG A 64 -17.75 17.62 22.12
CA ARG A 64 -18.89 18.23 21.44
C ARG A 64 -19.01 19.66 21.99
N ALA A 65 -18.83 20.66 21.13
CA ALA A 65 -19.06 22.05 21.50
C ALA A 65 -20.52 22.15 21.98
N LYS A 66 -20.74 22.65 23.21
CA LYS A 66 -22.08 22.97 23.68
C LYS A 66 -22.62 24.06 22.77
N GLY A 67 -23.70 23.76 22.06
CA GLY A 67 -24.48 24.78 21.35
C GLY A 67 -25.01 25.80 22.36
N LYS A 68 -25.04 27.06 21.93
CA LYS A 68 -25.61 28.21 22.66
C LYS A 68 -27.02 27.92 23.16
#